data_AF-A0A9W7XPF4-F1
#
_entry.id   AF-A0A9W7XPF4-F1
#
_cell.length_a   1.000
_cell.length_b   1.000
_cell.length_c   1.000
_cell.angle_alpha   90.00
_cell.angle_beta   90.00
_cell.angle_gamma   90.00
#
_symmetry.space_group_name_H-M   'P 1'
#
loop_
_entity.id
_entity.type
_entity.pdbx_description
1 polymer ?
#
loop_
_entity_poly.entity_id
_entity_poly.type
_entity_poly.pdbx_seq_one_letter_code
_entity_poly.pdbx_strand_id
1 'polypeptide(L)'
;MFPDVHNFFRAALSCNVIQGYGQTESIASGSIQTTDDVSTGNIGIPSPGIDIRLRSIPEMGYVATNPDCPRGEMMIRSKGLFSGYYKAPEKTAETMDGEWLAT
;
A
#
# COMPACT_ATOMS: atom_id res chain seq x y z
N MET A 1 9.82 -1.95 -6.60
CA MET A 1 11.09 -1.97 -7.37
C MET A 1 11.02 -3.10 -8.38
N PHE A 2 11.57 -2.93 -9.59
CA PHE A 2 11.65 -4.06 -10.54
C PHE A 2 12.56 -5.17 -9.96
N PRO A 3 12.25 -6.46 -10.18
CA PRO A 3 13.00 -7.57 -9.61
C PRO A 3 14.52 -7.50 -9.81
N ASP A 4 14.96 -7.16 -11.03
CA ASP A 4 16.38 -7.11 -11.36
C ASP A 4 17.13 -6.02 -10.59
N VAL A 5 16.50 -4.86 -10.40
CA VAL A 5 17.06 -3.75 -9.61
C VAL A 5 17.15 -4.14 -8.14
N HIS A 6 16.13 -4.83 -7.61
CA HIS A 6 16.11 -5.29 -6.23
C HIS A 6 17.23 -6.29 -5.94
N ASN A 7 17.40 -7.27 -6.82
CA ASN A 7 18.46 -8.26 -6.73
C ASN A 7 19.85 -7.64 -6.89
N PHE A 8 20.00 -6.67 -7.80
CA PHE A 8 21.25 -5.93 -7.96
C PHE A 8 21.67 -5.24 -6.66
N PHE A 9 20.77 -4.51 -5.98
CA PHE A 9 21.11 -3.84 -4.73
C PHE A 9 21.44 -4.81 -3.59
N ARG A 10 20.71 -5.93 -3.47
CA ARG A 10 21.03 -6.96 -2.48
C ARG A 10 22.44 -7.53 -2.68
N ALA A 11 22.82 -7.81 -3.93
CA ALA A 11 24.16 -8.29 -4.26
C ALA A 11 25.24 -7.23 -4.01
N ALA A 12 25.01 -6.00 -4.46
CA ALA A 12 25.98 -4.91 -4.35
C ALA A 12 26.23 -4.48 -2.89
N LEU A 13 25.20 -4.48 -2.05
CA LEU A 13 25.27 -4.03 -0.65
C LEU A 13 25.47 -5.18 0.34
N SER A 14 25.42 -6.43 -0.12
CA SER A 14 25.52 -7.63 0.73
C SER A 14 24.53 -7.61 1.92
N CYS A 15 23.33 -7.07 1.70
CA CYS A 15 22.29 -6.98 2.72
C CYS A 15 20.91 -7.27 2.13
N ASN A 16 19.95 -7.62 2.99
CA ASN A 16 18.56 -7.71 2.55
C ASN A 16 18.00 -6.29 2.38
N VAL A 17 17.54 -5.98 1.17
CA VAL A 17 16.79 -4.75 0.88
C VAL A 17 15.31 -5.07 1.07
N ILE A 18 14.64 -4.32 1.95
CA ILE A 18 13.21 -4.49 2.27
C ILE A 18 12.39 -3.51 1.45
N GLN A 19 11.33 -4.00 0.81
CA GLN A 19 10.35 -3.14 0.16
C GLN A 19 9.12 -2.95 1.03
N GLY A 20 8.47 -1.82 0.85
CA GLY A 20 7.18 -1.52 1.45
C GLY A 20 6.48 -0.42 0.68
N TYR A 21 5.21 -0.23 0.99
CA TYR A 21 4.38 0.83 0.46
C TYR A 21 3.71 1.58 1.61
N GLY A 22 3.71 2.90 1.47
CA GLY A 22 2.99 3.84 2.31
C GLY A 22 2.97 5.20 1.61
N GLN A 23 2.21 6.13 2.15
CA GLN A 23 2.07 7.49 1.64
C GLN A 23 2.03 8.50 2.78
N THR A 24 1.99 9.80 2.44
CA THR A 24 2.00 10.88 3.44
C THR A 24 0.76 10.82 4.32
N GLU A 25 -0.39 10.56 3.72
CA GLU A 25 -1.72 10.46 4.31
C GLU A 25 -1.83 9.26 5.27
N SER A 26 -1.00 8.24 5.07
CA SER A 26 -0.90 7.07 5.94
C SER A 26 0.29 7.13 6.90
N ILE A 27 1.04 8.25 6.96
CA ILE A 27 2.25 8.39 7.77
C ILE A 27 3.23 7.24 7.50
N ALA A 28 3.51 7.00 6.21
CA ALA A 28 4.33 5.89 5.71
C ALA A 28 3.83 4.47 6.07
N SER A 29 2.66 4.35 6.67
CA SER A 29 2.08 3.08 7.10
C SER A 29 1.34 2.43 5.93
N GLY A 30 1.58 1.14 5.69
CA GLY A 30 0.84 0.39 4.69
C GLY A 30 1.25 -1.08 4.71
N SER A 31 2.10 -1.49 3.77
CA SER A 31 2.64 -2.84 3.73
C SER A 31 4.16 -2.83 3.73
N ILE A 32 4.74 -3.90 4.25
CA ILE A 32 6.19 -4.07 4.29
C ILE A 32 6.54 -5.56 4.19
N GLN A 33 7.62 -5.87 3.48
CA GLN A 33 8.19 -7.21 3.47
C GLN A 33 8.75 -7.55 4.85
N THR A 34 8.61 -8.80 5.27
CA THR A 34 9.27 -9.28 6.49
C THR A 34 10.77 -9.45 6.22
N THR A 35 11.58 -9.49 7.28
CA THR A 35 13.05 -9.59 7.15
C THR A 35 13.53 -10.88 6.48
N ASP A 36 12.70 -11.92 6.54
CA ASP A 36 12.89 -13.24 5.94
C ASP A 36 12.28 -13.39 4.54
N ASP A 37 11.46 -12.43 4.09
CA ASP A 37 10.93 -12.42 2.73
C ASP A 37 11.99 -11.95 1.73
N VAL A 38 12.51 -12.91 0.96
CA VAL A 38 13.47 -12.69 -0.11
C VAL A 38 12.83 -12.60 -1.50
N SER A 39 11.50 -12.73 -1.60
CA SER A 39 10.80 -12.58 -2.87
C SER A 39 10.90 -11.15 -3.41
N THR A 40 10.72 -11.01 -4.72
CA THR A 40 10.81 -9.73 -5.44
C THR A 40 9.50 -9.40 -6.14
N GLY A 41 9.29 -8.13 -6.50
CA GLY A 41 8.11 -7.70 -7.25
C GLY A 41 6.84 -7.52 -6.41
N ASN A 42 6.95 -7.51 -5.09
CA ASN A 42 5.86 -7.19 -4.17
C ASN A 42 6.32 -6.23 -3.05
N ILE A 43 5.36 -5.76 -2.27
CA ILE A 43 5.53 -4.77 -1.18
C ILE A 43 5.33 -5.40 0.22
N GLY A 44 5.21 -6.73 0.28
CA GLY A 44 4.96 -7.48 1.49
C GLY A 44 3.51 -7.43 1.98
N ILE A 45 3.34 -7.75 3.27
CA ILE A 45 2.05 -7.89 3.93
C ILE A 45 1.64 -6.59 4.65
N PRO A 46 0.36 -6.40 5.00
CA PRO A 46 -0.04 -5.28 5.85
C PRO A 46 0.79 -5.23 7.14
N SER A 47 1.28 -4.05 7.50
CA SER A 47 2.06 -3.90 8.74
C SER A 47 1.16 -4.09 9.97
N PRO A 48 1.72 -4.41 11.15
CA PRO A 48 0.91 -4.57 12.36
C PRO A 48 0.02 -3.37 12.66
N GLY A 49 -1.28 -3.63 12.89
CA GLY A 49 -2.28 -2.60 13.17
C GLY A 49 -2.81 -1.85 11.94
N ILE A 50 -2.54 -2.35 10.73
CA ILE A 50 -3.05 -1.81 9.48
C ILE A 50 -3.95 -2.84 8.82
N ASP A 51 -5.16 -2.41 8.46
CA ASP A 51 -6.03 -3.19 7.59
C ASP A 51 -5.95 -2.66 6.17
N ILE A 52 -5.91 -3.58 5.20
CA ILE A 52 -5.92 -3.27 3.77
C ILE A 52 -7.07 -4.02 3.11
N ARG A 53 -7.85 -3.33 2.26
CA ARG A 53 -8.83 -3.93 1.35
C ARG A 53 -8.70 -3.36 -0.06
N LEU A 54 -9.30 -4.03 -1.04
CA LEU A 54 -9.41 -3.51 -2.40
C LEU A 54 -10.82 -3.00 -2.66
N ARG A 55 -10.95 -1.77 -3.17
CA ARG A 55 -12.19 -1.22 -3.72
C ARG A 55 -12.18 -1.42 -5.24
N SER A 56 -13.18 -2.11 -5.77
CA SER A 56 -13.33 -2.29 -7.22
C SER A 56 -13.50 -0.93 -7.91
N ILE A 57 -12.88 -0.77 -9.08
CA ILE A 57 -13.09 0.36 -10.01
C ILE A 57 -13.50 -0.25 -11.36
N PRO A 58 -14.79 -0.55 -11.56
CA PRO A 58 -15.28 -1.21 -12.78
C PRO A 58 -14.96 -0.44 -14.06
N GLU A 59 -14.90 0.89 -13.99
CA GLU A 59 -14.60 1.79 -15.12
C GLU A 59 -13.17 1.57 -15.64
N MET A 60 -12.25 1.11 -14.79
CA MET A 60 -10.87 0.74 -15.15
C MET A 60 -10.71 -0.78 -15.36
N GLY A 61 -11.80 -1.55 -15.29
CA GLY A 61 -11.77 -3.01 -15.35
C GLY A 61 -11.13 -3.67 -14.12
N TYR A 62 -11.06 -2.96 -12.99
CA TYR A 62 -10.51 -3.48 -11.73
C TYR A 62 -11.64 -4.00 -10.85
N VAL A 63 -11.64 -5.33 -10.66
CA VAL A 63 -12.65 -6.02 -9.87
C VAL A 63 -11.94 -6.75 -8.73
N ALA A 64 -12.19 -6.31 -7.49
CA ALA A 64 -11.53 -6.84 -6.30
C ALA A 64 -11.86 -8.31 -6.03
N THR A 65 -13.02 -8.76 -6.51
CA THR A 65 -13.52 -10.14 -6.36
C THR A 65 -13.21 -11.03 -7.57
N ASN A 66 -12.43 -10.55 -8.54
CA ASN A 66 -11.98 -11.39 -9.64
C ASN A 66 -11.09 -12.52 -9.09
N PRO A 67 -11.43 -13.80 -9.30
CA PRO A 67 -10.69 -14.92 -8.71
C PRO A 67 -9.29 -15.13 -9.34
N ASP A 68 -9.10 -14.72 -10.60
CA ASP A 68 -7.83 -14.92 -11.32
C ASP A 68 -6.84 -13.80 -11.05
N CYS A 69 -7.34 -12.56 -10.94
CA CYS A 69 -6.51 -11.37 -10.73
C CYS A 69 -7.31 -10.28 -9.99
N PRO A 70 -7.46 -10.39 -8.66
CA PRO A 70 -8.16 -9.40 -7.85
C PRO A 70 -7.43 -8.07 -7.92
N ARG A 71 -8.13 -7.03 -8.38
CA ARG A 71 -7.56 -5.69 -8.59
C ARG A 71 -8.55 -4.62 -8.17
N GLY A 72 -8.03 -3.54 -7.65
CA GLY A 72 -8.81 -2.41 -7.19
C GLY A 72 -7.89 -1.34 -6.64
N GLU A 73 -8.50 -0.25 -6.21
CA GLU A 73 -7.84 0.74 -5.39
C GLU A 73 -7.53 0.15 -4.02
N MET A 74 -6.33 0.43 -3.51
CA MET A 74 -5.97 0.04 -2.16
C MET A 74 -6.67 0.98 -1.18
N MET A 75 -7.29 0.40 -0.16
CA MET A 75 -7.91 1.16 0.92
C MET A 75 -7.20 0.79 2.21
N ILE A 76 -6.74 1.77 2.96
CA ILE A 76 -5.97 1.57 4.20
C ILE A 76 -6.78 2.06 5.40
N ARG A 77 -6.86 1.25 6.45
CA ARG A 77 -7.38 1.69 7.76
C ARG A 77 -6.31 1.51 8.83
N SER A 78 -6.08 2.55 9.61
CA SER A 78 -5.17 2.54 10.76
C SER A 78 -5.54 3.65 11.73
N LYS A 79 -5.12 3.52 13.00
CA LYS A 79 -5.22 4.61 13.99
C LYS A 79 -4.28 5.78 13.69
N GLY A 80 -3.25 5.57 12.87
CA GLY A 80 -2.22 6.56 12.55
C GLY A 80 -2.46 7.32 11.25
N LEU A 81 -3.67 7.29 10.67
CA LEU A 81 -3.94 8.08 9.46
C LEU A 81 -3.89 9.59 9.76
N PHE A 82 -3.57 10.39 8.76
CA PHE A 82 -3.63 11.85 8.87
C PHE A 82 -5.03 12.35 9.28
N SER A 83 -5.11 13.59 9.78
CA SER A 83 -6.39 14.22 10.15
C SER A 83 -7.13 14.88 8.97
N GLY A 84 -6.57 14.81 7.77
CA GLY A 84 -7.08 15.49 6.58
C GLY A 84 -6.17 16.59 6.04
N TYR A 85 -6.54 17.10 4.86
CA TYR A 85 -5.80 18.16 4.17
C TYR A 85 -6.11 19.54 4.77
N TYR A 86 -5.05 20.30 5.05
CA TYR A 86 -5.17 21.63 5.64
C TYR A 86 -5.96 22.58 4.75
N LYS A 87 -6.99 23.23 5.33
CA LYS A 87 -7.91 24.16 4.64
C LYS A 87 -8.61 23.56 3.40
N ALA A 88 -8.71 22.24 3.31
CA ALA A 88 -9.37 21.55 2.20
C ALA A 88 -10.27 20.41 2.71
N PRO A 89 -11.39 20.74 3.40
CA PRO A 89 -12.30 19.73 3.94
C PRO A 89 -12.96 18.88 2.85
N GLU A 90 -13.26 19.45 1.67
CA GLU A 90 -13.83 18.71 0.55
C GLU A 90 -12.89 17.61 0.04
N LYS A 91 -11.61 17.94 -0.16
CA LYS A 91 -10.58 16.95 -0.52
C LYS A 91 -10.39 15.89 0.57
N THR A 92 -10.49 16.29 1.83
CA THR A 92 -10.42 15.34 2.95
C THR A 92 -11.56 14.33 2.89
N ALA A 93 -12.78 14.80 2.60
CA ALA A 93 -13.96 13.94 2.48
C ALA A 93 -13.92 13.04 1.23
N GLU A 94 -13.27 13.48 0.15
CA GLU A 94 -13.04 12.67 -1.04
C GLU A 94 -12.02 11.54 -0.78
N THR A 95 -10.94 11.85 -0.06
CA THR A 95 -9.85 10.91 0.25
C THR A 95 -10.18 9.95 1.40
N MET A 96 -11.09 10.32 2.30
CA MET A 96 -11.49 9.50 3.45
C MET A 96 -12.89 8.93 3.28
N ASP A 97 -12.99 7.62 3.10
CA ASP A 97 -14.24 6.84 3.11
C ASP A 97 -14.49 6.25 4.50
N GLY A 98 -15.04 7.08 5.39
CA GLY A 98 -15.21 6.74 6.80
C GLY A 98 -13.86 6.55 7.51
N GLU A 99 -13.58 5.33 7.98
CA GLU A 99 -12.29 4.99 8.60
C GLU A 99 -11.21 4.58 7.59
N TRP A 100 -11.55 4.53 6.30
CA TRP A 100 -10.64 4.05 5.24
C TRP A 100 -10.08 5.21 4.44
N LEU A 101 -8.75 5.26 4.33
CA LEU A 101 -8.03 6.10 3.40
C LEU A 101 -8.06 5.46 2.01
N ALA A 102 -8.57 6.19 1.03
CA ALA A 102 -8.41 5.93 -0.40
C ALA A 102 -6.99 6.33 -0.83
N THR A 103 -6.25 5.42 -1.50
CA THR A 103 -4.84 5.63 -1.90
C THR A 103 -4.68 5.91 -3.39
#